data_AF-A0A183S993-F1
#
_entry.id   AF-A0A183S993-F1
#
_cell.length_a   1.000
_cell.length_b   1.000
_cell.length_c   1.000
_cell.angle_alpha   90.00
_cell.angle_beta   90.00
_cell.angle_gamma   90.00
#
_symmetry.space_group_name_H-M   'P 1'
#
loop_
_entity.id
_entity.type
_entity.pdbx_description
1 polymer ?
#
loop_
_entity_poly.entity_id
_entity_poly.type
_entity_poly.pdbx_seq_one_letter_code
_entity_poly.pdbx_strand_id
1 'polypeptide(L)'
;LRLLAHVFVGILIGLLYFNIGDQGSLVINNAAFIFFSVLFIMFSSLMPTVMTFRPPIGFEEVVRLDFLIYSLSSTEESLDSLNAFGALIFFLPKITFPLIYGIIVYWMTDQPAEFARFMIFLVVCVQTALVGQSLGLVIGAATDLEVAVFLGPATGIPILLFSGFFVTLDAIPKYLQWLSYSSFTRYAFEGAMKVI
;
A
#
# COMPACT_ATOMS: atom_id res chain seq x y z
N LEU A 1 0.27 -12.75 -13.01
CA LEU A 1 0.33 -11.36 -13.54
C LEU A 1 0.69 -10.32 -12.49
N ARG A 2 -0.03 -10.21 -11.35
CA ARG A 2 0.26 -9.19 -10.31
C ARG A 2 1.70 -9.25 -9.77
N LEU A 3 2.21 -10.44 -9.45
CA LEU A 3 3.61 -10.63 -9.03
C LEU A 3 4.61 -10.16 -10.09
N LEU A 4 4.39 -10.56 -11.35
CA LEU A 4 5.24 -10.18 -12.48
C LEU A 4 5.28 -8.65 -12.64
N ALA A 5 4.14 -7.97 -12.49
CA ALA A 5 4.08 -6.51 -12.51
C ALA A 5 4.91 -5.87 -11.39
N HIS A 6 4.87 -6.40 -10.17
CA HIS A 6 5.69 -5.89 -9.05
C HIS A 6 7.19 -6.09 -9.28
N VAL A 7 7.58 -7.25 -9.82
CA VAL A 7 8.98 -7.52 -10.18
C VAL A 7 9.43 -6.62 -11.33
N PHE A 8 8.64 -6.50 -12.39
CA PHE A 8 8.96 -5.67 -13.55
C PHE A 8 9.09 -4.18 -13.17
N VAL A 9 8.12 -3.64 -12.42
CA VAL A 9 8.17 -2.24 -11.98
C VAL A 9 9.28 -2.03 -10.96
N GLY A 10 9.54 -2.99 -10.07
CA GLY A 10 10.68 -2.95 -9.14
C GLY A 10 12.02 -2.86 -9.88
N ILE A 11 12.22 -3.68 -10.92
CA ILE A 11 13.43 -3.61 -11.76
C ILE A 11 13.50 -2.28 -12.50
N LEU A 12 12.40 -1.81 -13.08
CA LEU A 12 12.36 -0.53 -13.79
C LEU A 12 12.76 0.65 -12.90
N ILE A 13 12.16 0.75 -11.71
CA ILE A 13 12.46 1.80 -10.72
C ILE A 13 13.90 1.64 -10.21
N GLY A 14 14.34 0.41 -9.92
CA GLY A 14 15.71 0.14 -9.50
C GLY A 14 16.76 0.52 -10.55
N LEU A 15 16.47 0.34 -11.84
CA LEU A 15 17.36 0.77 -12.93
C LEU A 15 17.36 2.30 -13.10
N LEU A 16 16.20 2.94 -12.94
CA LEU A 16 16.09 4.40 -13.06
C LEU A 16 16.88 5.13 -11.97
N TYR A 17 16.93 4.55 -10.77
CA TYR A 17 17.58 5.10 -9.58
C TYR A 17 18.80 4.26 -9.16
N PHE A 18 19.52 3.68 -10.12
CA PHE A 18 20.63 2.78 -9.82
C PHE A 18 21.77 3.50 -9.07
N ASN A 19 22.24 2.92 -7.96
CA ASN A 19 23.35 3.42 -7.12
C ASN A 19 23.25 4.88 -6.66
N ILE A 20 22.04 5.33 -6.27
CA ILE A 20 21.84 6.70 -5.76
C ILE A 20 21.91 6.81 -4.24
N GLY A 21 21.78 5.70 -3.50
CA GLY A 21 21.59 5.69 -2.04
C GLY A 21 22.74 6.34 -1.28
N ASP A 22 23.99 6.06 -1.66
CA ASP A 22 25.19 6.63 -1.03
C ASP A 22 25.59 8.02 -1.56
N GLN A 23 24.85 8.56 -2.54
CA GLN A 23 25.18 9.83 -3.18
C GLN A 23 24.43 11.00 -2.53
N GLY A 24 25.07 11.66 -1.56
CA GLY A 24 24.51 12.85 -0.89
C GLY A 24 24.23 14.05 -1.82
N SER A 25 24.76 14.07 -3.04
CA SER A 25 24.39 15.06 -4.08
C SER A 25 23.03 14.79 -4.73
N LEU A 26 22.51 13.56 -4.60
CA LEU A 26 21.30 13.07 -5.25
C LEU A 26 20.12 12.91 -4.27
N VAL A 27 20.09 13.68 -3.19
CA VAL A 27 19.02 13.63 -2.16
C VAL A 27 17.63 13.82 -2.76
N ILE A 28 17.48 14.70 -3.76
CA ILE A 28 16.21 14.92 -4.46
C ILE A 28 15.79 13.67 -5.24
N ASN A 29 16.75 12.93 -5.82
CA ASN A 29 16.45 11.69 -6.51
C ASN A 29 16.07 10.57 -5.54
N ASN A 30 16.70 10.50 -4.36
CA ASN A 30 16.28 9.58 -3.29
C ASN A 30 14.86 9.90 -2.81
N ALA A 31 14.52 11.17 -2.64
CA ALA A 31 13.16 11.60 -2.34
C ALA A 31 12.18 11.18 -3.45
N ALA A 32 12.52 11.41 -4.72
CA ALA A 32 11.69 10.99 -5.84
C ALA A 32 11.50 9.47 -5.88
N PHE A 33 12.57 8.69 -5.64
CA PHE A 33 12.53 7.23 -5.55
C PHE A 33 11.54 6.75 -4.49
N ILE A 34 11.60 7.31 -3.28
CA ILE A 34 10.70 6.93 -2.18
C ILE A 34 9.26 7.30 -2.53
N PHE A 35 9.04 8.51 -3.08
CA PHE A 35 7.72 8.95 -3.51
C PHE A 35 7.10 8.00 -4.55
N PHE A 36 7.84 7.66 -5.62
CA PHE A 36 7.37 6.72 -6.64
C PHE A 36 7.14 5.32 -6.10
N SER A 37 7.95 4.87 -5.14
CA SER A 37 7.76 3.59 -4.47
C SER A 37 6.46 3.55 -3.67
N VAL A 38 6.19 4.57 -2.86
CA VAL A 38 4.94 4.70 -2.11
C VAL A 38 3.74 4.79 -3.06
N LEU A 39 3.86 5.58 -4.14
CA LEU A 39 2.83 5.71 -5.18
C LEU A 39 2.49 4.37 -5.83
N PHE A 40 3.52 3.63 -6.26
CA PHE A 40 3.33 2.33 -6.90
C PHE A 40 2.66 1.34 -5.97
N ILE A 41 3.16 1.20 -4.74
CA ILE A 41 2.60 0.27 -3.74
C ILE A 41 1.15 0.62 -3.39
N MET A 42 0.86 1.91 -3.26
CA MET A 42 -0.49 2.39 -2.97
C MET A 42 -1.47 1.97 -4.07
N PHE A 43 -1.19 2.32 -5.34
CA PHE A 43 -2.09 2.01 -6.44
C PHE A 43 -2.12 0.53 -6.79
N SER A 44 -1.01 -0.20 -6.62
CA SER A 44 -0.96 -1.65 -6.85
C SER A 44 -1.81 -2.42 -5.84
N SER A 45 -2.05 -1.85 -4.65
CA SER A 45 -2.90 -2.44 -3.61
C SER A 45 -4.34 -1.96 -3.68
N LEU A 46 -4.54 -0.67 -3.99
CA LEU A 46 -5.85 -0.03 -4.04
C LEU A 46 -6.68 -0.50 -5.23
N MET A 47 -6.19 -0.31 -6.47
CA MET A 47 -7.00 -0.54 -7.68
C MET A 47 -7.50 -1.99 -7.81
N PRO A 48 -6.67 -3.02 -7.58
CA PRO A 48 -7.18 -4.39 -7.65
C PRO A 48 -8.19 -4.70 -6.56
N THR A 49 -8.09 -4.05 -5.40
CA THR A 49 -9.02 -4.27 -4.29
C THR A 49 -10.38 -3.62 -4.57
N VAL A 50 -10.37 -2.39 -5.11
CA VAL A 50 -11.57 -1.71 -5.61
C VAL A 50 -12.31 -2.57 -6.63
N MET A 51 -11.60 -3.19 -7.57
CA MET A 51 -12.22 -4.00 -8.63
C MET A 51 -12.64 -5.40 -8.18
N THR A 52 -12.00 -5.96 -7.15
CA THR A 52 -12.28 -7.32 -6.68
C THR A 52 -13.40 -7.33 -5.64
N PHE A 53 -13.53 -6.27 -4.84
CA PHE A 53 -14.58 -6.16 -3.85
C PHE A 53 -15.89 -5.71 -4.51
N ARG A 54 -16.73 -6.68 -4.87
CA ARG A 54 -18.12 -6.47 -5.31
C ARG A 54 -19.04 -6.88 -4.18
N PRO A 55 -19.83 -5.98 -3.57
CA PRO A 55 -21.01 -6.43 -2.84
C PRO A 55 -21.98 -7.04 -3.85
N PRO A 56 -22.34 -8.33 -3.77
CA PRO A 56 -23.39 -8.86 -4.62
C PRO A 56 -24.71 -8.19 -4.25
N ILE A 57 -25.54 -7.91 -5.26
CA ILE A 57 -26.95 -7.54 -5.09
C ILE A 57 -27.60 -8.70 -4.32
N GLY A 58 -27.98 -8.46 -3.06
CA GLY A 58 -28.38 -9.51 -2.12
C GLY A 58 -27.38 -9.68 -0.97
N PHE A 59 -27.35 -8.69 -0.08
CA PHE A 59 -26.47 -8.58 1.10
C PHE A 59 -26.75 -9.62 2.21
N GLU A 60 -27.26 -10.80 1.86
CA GLU A 60 -27.56 -11.88 2.80
C GLU A 60 -26.69 -13.12 2.63
N GLU A 61 -26.00 -13.33 1.49
CA GLU A 61 -25.21 -14.56 1.25
C GLU A 61 -23.70 -14.43 1.46
N VAL A 62 -23.10 -13.25 1.21
CA VAL A 62 -21.65 -13.04 1.46
C VAL A 62 -21.38 -12.62 2.91
N VAL A 63 -22.29 -11.83 3.49
CA VAL A 63 -22.37 -11.74 4.95
C VAL A 63 -22.66 -13.12 5.51
N ARG A 64 -23.37 -14.03 4.83
CA ARG A 64 -23.43 -15.42 5.29
C ARG A 64 -22.09 -16.13 5.22
N LEU A 65 -21.10 -15.81 4.37
CA LEU A 65 -19.79 -16.48 4.48
C LEU A 65 -18.98 -15.89 5.65
N ASP A 66 -18.97 -14.56 5.79
CA ASP A 66 -18.23 -13.87 6.85
C ASP A 66 -18.90 -14.02 8.24
N PHE A 67 -20.23 -14.02 8.29
CA PHE A 67 -21.08 -14.31 9.45
C PHE A 67 -21.28 -15.80 9.68
N LEU A 68 -21.19 -16.73 8.70
CA LEU A 68 -21.16 -18.17 9.01
C LEU A 68 -19.80 -18.56 9.59
N ILE A 69 -18.69 -17.98 9.12
CA ILE A 69 -17.39 -18.16 9.78
C ILE A 69 -17.40 -17.56 11.20
N TYR A 70 -18.07 -16.43 11.41
CA TYR A 70 -18.21 -15.80 12.73
C TYR A 70 -19.32 -16.38 13.62
N SER A 71 -20.43 -16.91 13.09
CA SER A 71 -21.58 -17.45 13.85
C SER A 71 -21.53 -18.96 14.02
N LEU A 72 -20.73 -19.68 13.22
CA LEU A 72 -20.30 -21.04 13.61
C LEU A 72 -19.25 -20.97 14.73
N SER A 73 -18.72 -19.78 15.07
CA SER A 73 -17.80 -19.58 16.19
C SER A 73 -18.46 -19.76 17.57
N SER A 74 -19.79 -19.94 17.67
CA SER A 74 -20.44 -20.25 18.94
C SER A 74 -20.59 -21.76 19.21
N THR A 75 -20.16 -22.63 18.30
CA THR A 75 -20.30 -24.08 18.43
C THR A 75 -18.99 -24.82 18.12
N GLU A 76 -18.27 -25.12 19.20
CA GLU A 76 -17.32 -26.23 19.41
C GLU A 76 -15.97 -26.26 18.64
N GLU A 77 -14.95 -25.67 19.30
CA GLU A 77 -13.57 -26.14 19.57
C GLU A 77 -12.69 -26.88 18.51
N SER A 78 -13.10 -27.03 17.24
CA SER A 78 -12.32 -27.85 16.27
C SER A 78 -11.91 -27.16 14.96
N LEU A 79 -12.11 -25.84 14.82
CA LEU A 79 -12.01 -25.11 13.54
C LEU A 79 -10.95 -23.99 13.47
N ASP A 80 -10.06 -23.85 14.46
CA ASP A 80 -9.07 -22.75 14.47
C ASP A 80 -8.04 -22.84 13.32
N SER A 81 -7.63 -24.05 12.92
CA SER A 81 -6.61 -24.25 11.89
C SER A 81 -7.13 -23.99 10.47
N LEU A 82 -8.40 -24.29 10.17
CA LEU A 82 -9.02 -24.08 8.87
C LEU A 82 -9.38 -22.59 8.67
N ASN A 83 -9.81 -21.92 9.73
CA ASN A 83 -10.12 -20.48 9.75
C ASN A 83 -8.86 -19.62 9.60
N ALA A 84 -7.77 -19.98 10.30
CA ALA A 84 -6.47 -19.33 10.11
C ALA A 84 -5.96 -19.50 8.68
N PHE A 85 -6.16 -20.67 8.06
CA PHE A 85 -5.70 -20.97 6.70
C PHE A 85 -6.43 -20.15 5.63
N GLY A 86 -7.74 -19.95 5.75
CA GLY A 86 -8.52 -19.09 4.84
C GLY A 86 -8.12 -17.62 4.91
N ALA A 87 -7.94 -17.09 6.12
CA ALA A 87 -7.42 -15.73 6.33
C ALA A 87 -5.99 -15.59 5.78
N LEU A 88 -5.13 -16.58 6.03
CA LEU A 88 -3.75 -16.61 5.56
C LEU A 88 -3.69 -16.51 4.03
N ILE A 89 -4.51 -17.23 3.29
CA ILE A 89 -4.56 -17.21 1.81
C ILE A 89 -4.97 -15.83 1.27
N PHE A 90 -5.85 -15.11 1.97
CA PHE A 90 -6.31 -13.78 1.56
C PHE A 90 -5.26 -12.68 1.84
N PHE A 91 -4.57 -12.77 2.98
CA PHE A 91 -3.59 -11.77 3.40
C PHE A 91 -2.17 -12.02 2.89
N LEU A 92 -1.76 -13.27 2.63
CA LEU A 92 -0.40 -13.61 2.18
C LEU A 92 0.03 -12.82 0.94
N PRO A 93 -0.72 -12.84 -0.18
CA PRO A 93 -0.28 -12.17 -1.40
C PRO A 93 -0.12 -10.66 -1.21
N LYS A 94 -0.91 -10.07 -0.29
CA LYS A 94 -0.93 -8.62 -0.01
C LYS A 94 0.32 -8.15 0.72
N ILE A 95 0.96 -9.04 1.49
CA ILE A 95 2.22 -8.78 2.17
C ILE A 95 3.41 -9.20 1.30
N THR A 96 3.30 -10.33 0.59
CA THR A 96 4.42 -10.86 -0.21
C THR A 96 4.81 -9.95 -1.37
N PHE A 97 3.85 -9.33 -2.07
CA PHE A 97 4.16 -8.47 -3.22
C PHE A 97 4.94 -7.19 -2.88
N PRO A 98 4.54 -6.37 -1.89
CA PRO A 98 5.32 -5.20 -1.48
C PRO A 98 6.68 -5.58 -0.89
N LEU A 99 6.82 -6.76 -0.25
CA LEU A 99 8.11 -7.26 0.20
C LEU A 99 9.06 -7.55 -0.97
N ILE A 100 8.59 -8.29 -1.97
CA ILE A 100 9.41 -8.62 -3.15
C ILE A 100 9.83 -7.34 -3.88
N TYR A 101 8.89 -6.41 -4.09
CA TYR A 101 9.18 -5.11 -4.66
C TYR A 101 10.23 -4.35 -3.84
N GLY A 102 10.02 -4.24 -2.52
CA GLY A 102 10.90 -3.53 -1.59
C GLY A 102 12.33 -4.08 -1.57
N ILE A 103 12.48 -5.41 -1.56
CA ILE A 103 13.79 -6.07 -1.62
C ILE A 103 14.53 -5.70 -2.91
N ILE A 104 13.85 -5.77 -4.07
CA ILE A 104 14.46 -5.47 -5.37
C ILE A 104 14.97 -4.02 -5.38
N VAL A 105 14.10 -3.06 -5.04
CA VAL A 105 14.47 -1.64 -5.15
C VAL A 105 15.51 -1.21 -4.13
N TYR A 106 15.49 -1.76 -2.91
CA TYR A 106 16.45 -1.40 -1.87
C TYR A 106 17.89 -1.73 -2.28
N TRP A 107 18.09 -2.95 -2.81
CA TRP A 107 19.41 -3.40 -3.23
C TRP A 107 19.86 -2.79 -4.57
N MET A 108 18.93 -2.53 -5.51
CA MET A 108 19.30 -1.92 -6.79
C MET A 108 19.65 -0.43 -6.68
N THR A 109 19.05 0.27 -5.72
CA THR A 109 19.31 1.71 -5.50
C THR A 109 20.48 1.96 -4.55
N ASP A 110 21.13 0.90 -4.04
CA ASP A 110 22.28 0.94 -3.14
C ASP A 110 22.01 1.72 -1.84
N GLN A 111 20.87 1.44 -1.21
CA GLN A 111 20.48 2.06 0.05
C GLN A 111 21.35 1.56 1.22
N PRO A 112 21.48 2.32 2.33
CA PRO A 112 22.37 1.97 3.44
C PRO A 112 22.20 0.53 3.93
N ALA A 113 23.27 -0.28 3.93
CA ALA A 113 23.22 -1.71 4.22
C ALA A 113 23.06 -2.06 5.72
N GLU A 114 22.31 -1.26 6.49
CA GLU A 114 21.99 -1.53 7.88
C GLU A 114 20.70 -2.34 7.99
N PHE A 115 20.76 -3.49 8.67
CA PHE A 115 19.62 -4.41 8.78
C PHE A 115 18.37 -3.74 9.39
N ALA A 116 18.55 -2.89 10.41
CA ALA A 116 17.45 -2.17 11.03
C ALA A 116 16.74 -1.23 10.02
N ARG A 117 17.52 -0.51 9.20
CA ARG A 117 16.98 0.41 8.19
C ARG A 117 16.23 -0.34 7.11
N PHE A 118 16.84 -1.41 6.60
CA PHE A 118 16.20 -2.30 5.62
C PHE A 118 14.86 -2.83 6.12
N MET A 119 14.80 -3.33 7.36
CA MET A 119 13.56 -3.85 7.94
C MET A 119 12.48 -2.78 8.11
N ILE A 120 12.85 -1.56 8.55
CA ILE A 120 11.88 -0.46 8.68
C ILE A 120 11.33 -0.07 7.30
N PHE A 121 12.18 0.01 6.28
CA PHE A 121 11.75 0.30 4.91
C PHE A 121 10.75 -0.74 4.39
N LEU A 122 11.01 -2.03 4.61
CA LEU A 122 10.07 -3.10 4.25
C LEU A 122 8.74 -2.98 5.00
N VAL A 123 8.78 -2.64 6.28
CA VAL A 123 7.56 -2.41 7.08
C VAL A 123 6.75 -1.24 6.52
N VAL A 124 7.41 -0.13 6.14
CA VAL A 124 6.73 1.00 5.49
C VAL A 124 6.07 0.59 4.17
N CYS A 125 6.74 -0.22 3.36
CA CYS A 125 6.18 -0.76 2.12
C CYS A 125 4.93 -1.60 2.38
N VAL A 126 4.99 -2.52 3.35
CA VAL A 126 3.85 -3.38 3.70
C VAL A 126 2.69 -2.56 4.28
N GLN A 127 2.96 -1.63 5.19
CA GLN A 127 1.92 -0.77 5.79
C GLN A 127 1.22 0.09 4.72
N THR A 128 1.98 0.65 3.78
CA THR A 128 1.42 1.40 2.65
C THR A 128 0.47 0.54 1.81
N ALA A 129 0.84 -0.71 1.57
CA ALA A 129 0.00 -1.66 0.83
C ALA A 129 -1.30 -1.99 1.59
N LEU A 130 -1.21 -2.26 2.89
CA LEU A 130 -2.36 -2.60 3.74
C LEU A 130 -3.36 -1.43 3.86
N VAL A 131 -2.86 -0.20 4.03
CA VAL A 131 -3.73 1.00 4.09
C VAL A 131 -4.32 1.31 2.71
N GLY A 132 -3.55 1.17 1.63
CA GLY A 132 -4.09 1.29 0.26
C GLY A 132 -5.19 0.26 -0.02
N GLN A 133 -5.03 -0.96 0.50
CA GLN A 133 -6.04 -2.00 0.42
C GLN A 133 -7.30 -1.65 1.21
N SER A 134 -7.17 -1.19 2.47
CA SER A 134 -8.34 -0.84 3.28
C SER A 134 -9.16 0.28 2.65
N LEU A 135 -8.51 1.29 2.07
CA LEU A 135 -9.17 2.33 1.30
C LEU A 135 -9.89 1.75 0.07
N GLY A 136 -9.25 0.81 -0.65
CA GLY A 136 -9.88 0.12 -1.77
C GLY A 136 -11.11 -0.71 -1.38
N LEU A 137 -11.09 -1.34 -0.21
CA LEU A 137 -12.25 -2.08 0.33
C LEU A 137 -13.40 -1.12 0.65
N VAL A 138 -13.12 0.01 1.30
CA VAL A 138 -14.15 1.02 1.62
C VAL A 138 -14.82 1.53 0.34
N ILE A 139 -14.03 1.86 -0.68
CA ILE A 139 -14.53 2.35 -1.97
C ILE A 139 -15.36 1.28 -2.68
N GLY A 140 -14.85 0.05 -2.77
CA GLY A 140 -15.57 -1.06 -3.40
C GLY A 140 -16.85 -1.46 -2.67
N ALA A 141 -16.90 -1.28 -1.34
CA ALA A 141 -18.08 -1.57 -0.54
C ALA A 141 -19.17 -0.51 -0.67
N ALA A 142 -18.77 0.75 -0.83
CA ALA A 142 -19.69 1.88 -0.83
C ALA A 142 -20.29 2.18 -2.22
N THR A 143 -19.71 1.66 -3.30
CA THR A 143 -20.05 2.10 -4.67
C THR A 143 -20.07 0.97 -5.70
N ASP A 144 -20.80 1.19 -6.79
CA ASP A 144 -20.78 0.29 -7.95
C ASP A 144 -19.44 0.35 -8.68
N LEU A 145 -19.08 -0.74 -9.39
CA LEU A 145 -17.77 -0.90 -10.03
C LEU A 145 -17.40 0.27 -10.96
N GLU A 146 -18.36 0.77 -11.74
CA GLU A 146 -18.13 1.90 -12.66
C GLU A 146 -17.70 3.17 -11.92
N VAL A 147 -18.35 3.46 -10.80
CA VAL A 147 -18.04 4.61 -9.95
C VAL A 147 -16.75 4.37 -9.17
N ALA A 148 -16.56 3.15 -8.66
CA ALA A 148 -15.42 2.75 -7.84
C ALA A 148 -14.09 2.90 -8.59
N VAL A 149 -14.06 2.50 -9.87
CA VAL A 149 -12.89 2.62 -10.75
C VAL A 149 -12.47 4.08 -10.95
N PHE A 150 -13.43 5.02 -10.97
CA PHE A 150 -13.13 6.45 -11.00
C PHE A 150 -12.72 6.99 -9.62
N LEU A 151 -13.37 6.51 -8.56
CA LEU A 151 -13.15 7.00 -7.20
C LEU A 151 -11.77 6.60 -6.65
N GLY A 152 -11.20 5.48 -7.10
CA GLY A 152 -9.87 5.02 -6.68
C GLY A 152 -8.78 6.07 -6.96
N PRO A 153 -8.55 6.47 -8.22
CA PRO A 153 -7.63 7.55 -8.55
C PRO A 153 -8.08 8.92 -8.00
N ALA A 154 -9.39 9.21 -8.01
CA ALA A 154 -9.90 10.49 -7.52
C ALA A 154 -9.63 10.74 -6.02
N THR A 155 -9.55 9.67 -5.22
CA THR A 155 -9.18 9.73 -3.80
C THR A 155 -7.66 9.56 -3.59
N GLY A 156 -7.00 8.71 -4.38
CA GLY A 156 -5.56 8.45 -4.27
C GLY A 156 -4.69 9.66 -4.65
N ILE A 157 -5.06 10.42 -5.69
CA ILE A 157 -4.26 11.57 -6.15
C ILE A 157 -4.18 12.68 -5.08
N PRO A 158 -5.29 13.13 -4.46
CA PRO A 158 -5.22 14.08 -3.34
C PRO A 158 -4.36 13.58 -2.19
N ILE A 159 -4.50 12.31 -1.79
CA ILE A 159 -3.70 11.72 -0.71
C ILE A 159 -2.20 11.86 -1.03
N LEU A 160 -1.80 11.56 -2.26
CA LEU A 160 -0.42 11.71 -2.73
C LEU A 160 0.04 13.16 -2.82
N LEU A 161 -0.83 14.09 -3.22
CA LEU A 161 -0.48 15.52 -3.29
C LEU A 161 -0.05 16.05 -1.91
N PHE A 162 -0.70 15.57 -0.86
CA PHE A 162 -0.40 15.92 0.53
C PHE A 162 0.66 15.03 1.21
N SER A 163 1.40 14.21 0.45
CA SER A 163 2.48 13.33 0.95
C SER A 163 3.72 14.05 1.47
N GLY A 164 3.86 15.36 1.19
CA GLY A 164 5.03 16.14 1.56
C GLY A 164 6.11 16.22 0.48
N PHE A 165 6.00 15.45 -0.61
CA PHE A 165 6.93 15.51 -1.74
C PHE A 165 6.68 16.74 -2.65
N PHE A 166 5.42 16.97 -3.06
CA PHE A 166 5.09 18.09 -3.97
C PHE A 166 4.90 19.43 -3.25
N VAL A 167 4.30 19.40 -2.06
CA VAL A 167 4.01 20.60 -1.28
C VAL A 167 4.42 20.32 0.16
N THR A 168 5.33 21.14 0.68
CA THR A 168 5.73 21.09 2.09
C THR A 168 4.59 21.58 2.97
N LEU A 169 4.54 21.09 4.22
CA LEU A 169 3.50 21.46 5.17
C LEU A 169 3.30 22.98 5.31
N ASP A 170 4.41 23.71 5.39
CA ASP A 170 4.41 25.16 5.62
C ASP A 170 3.88 25.94 4.41
N ALA A 171 3.99 25.35 3.21
CA ALA A 171 3.46 25.93 1.98
C ALA A 171 1.95 25.66 1.81
N ILE A 172 1.36 24.71 2.56
CA ILE A 172 -0.07 24.42 2.49
C ILE A 172 -0.85 25.52 3.22
N PRO A 173 -1.86 26.15 2.57
CA PRO A 173 -2.73 27.12 3.24
C PRO A 173 -3.37 26.53 4.51
N LYS A 174 -3.43 27.31 5.60
CA LYS A 174 -3.90 26.85 6.92
C LYS A 174 -5.23 26.08 6.89
N TYR A 175 -6.15 26.45 6.00
CA TYR A 175 -7.45 25.80 5.87
C TYR A 175 -7.41 24.40 5.22
N LEU A 176 -6.31 24.01 4.55
CA LEU A 176 -6.10 22.67 3.96
C LEU A 176 -5.10 21.80 4.74
N GLN A 177 -4.40 22.36 5.74
CA GLN A 177 -3.35 21.62 6.46
C GLN A 177 -3.87 20.35 7.13
N TRP A 178 -5.11 20.36 7.63
CA TRP A 178 -5.75 19.18 8.24
C TRP A 178 -5.77 17.96 7.31
N LEU A 179 -5.94 18.18 6.00
CA LEU A 179 -6.00 17.10 5.01
C LEU A 179 -4.65 16.39 4.89
N SER A 180 -3.55 17.11 5.09
CA SER A 180 -2.20 16.52 5.13
C SER A 180 -2.00 15.54 6.29
N TYR A 181 -2.61 15.79 7.45
CA TYR A 181 -2.54 14.85 8.58
C TYR A 181 -3.35 13.57 8.36
N SER A 182 -4.32 13.59 7.45
CA SER A 182 -5.09 12.41 7.07
C SER A 182 -4.38 11.52 6.03
N SER A 183 -3.35 12.06 5.35
CA SER A 183 -2.64 11.33 4.30
C SER A 183 -1.68 10.31 4.90
N PHE A 184 -2.00 9.02 4.78
CA PHE A 184 -1.09 7.94 5.18
C PHE A 184 0.20 7.92 4.35
N THR A 185 0.13 8.34 3.07
CA THR A 185 1.31 8.41 2.20
C THR A 185 2.33 9.43 2.69
N ARG A 186 1.89 10.43 3.44
CA ARG A 186 2.80 11.38 4.10
C ARG A 186 3.64 10.72 5.17
N TYR A 187 3.01 9.97 6.08
CA TYR A 187 3.74 9.25 7.12
C TYR A 187 4.65 8.16 6.51
N ALA A 188 4.21 7.50 5.44
CA ALA A 188 5.04 6.54 4.71
C ALA A 188 6.28 7.22 4.08
N PHE A 189 6.07 8.35 3.40
CA PHE A 189 7.14 9.12 2.76
C PHE A 189 8.14 9.68 3.78
N GLU A 190 7.67 10.41 4.80
CA GLU A 190 8.53 10.95 5.86
C GLU A 190 9.24 9.85 6.66
N GLY A 191 8.58 8.72 6.90
CA GLY A 191 9.15 7.56 7.58
C GLY A 191 10.27 6.92 6.78
N ALA A 192 10.05 6.66 5.49
CA ALA A 192 11.07 6.09 4.61
C ALA A 192 12.26 7.05 4.39
N MET A 193 12.00 8.35 4.26
CA MET A 193 13.04 9.39 4.11
C MET A 193 13.99 9.52 5.31
N LYS A 194 13.58 9.06 6.50
CA LYS A 194 14.46 9.07 7.70
C LYS A 194 15.35 7.84 7.78
N VAL A 195 14.98 6.79 7.04
CA VAL A 195 15.57 5.46 7.13
C VAL A 195 16.62 5.27 6.04
N ILE A 196 16.31 5.76 4.84
CA ILE A 196 17.22 5.90 3.70
C ILE A 196 18.06 7.17 3.89
#